data_AF-A0A937Q7T2-F1
#
_entry.id   AF-A0A937Q7T2-F1
#
_cell.length_a   1.000
_cell.length_b   1.000
_cell.length_c   1.000
_cell.angle_alpha   90.00
_cell.angle_beta   90.00
_cell.angle_gamma   90.00
#
_symmetry.space_group_name_H-M   'P 1'
#
loop_
_entity.id
_entity.type
_entity.pdbx_description
1 polymer ?
#
loop_
_entity_poly.entity_id
_entity_poly.type
_entity_poly.pdbx_seq_one_letter_code
_entity_poly.pdbx_strand_id
1 'polypeptide(L)'
;MNNKKRFKINLIPLCLAYFAVVIISGCASMSAKRELSAFNTLYSSGQYLDAANLELKEKGDEKSDPSHLLQMLQAGAALRYARKYPQSTELFDECEDVIKYFNEQLFTSDAGSAIVSVLVNDASLDYRGEEYDGVMVNTYKALNFWKIGKNDLARIEFNRALDRQRRAKERFAEEISKMKEEINKKQIEENRRAEQNKVAKMDMNKAANNPEIDKILKKKYSNLYAFKAYPDFINPFTTYMAGLFFLSEGDYAKAATLLKETYGMVEENPVVADDFATVEKILDRKRTEGHYTWIIFENGLGPEKEEFRVDLPILLVTDKVKYAGIALPKLKLRSQAFPYLVVRNVGKETAKTRALASMDRVIQTEFKMRYPLIVTRAVISMLMKTYAQYMAQKHLGNIGGLLAAVYQLATTAADIRMWTALPKEFQVAKIVTPEDGSVTIATPDGKAYNVAVPKKKNCLIYVKIPKKGTRVVIDVMEL
;
A
#
# COMPACT_ATOMS: atom_id res chain seq x y z
N MET A 1 35.72 -50.61 -37.06
CA MET A 1 34.61 -49.64 -37.17
C MET A 1 34.30 -49.09 -35.79
N ASN A 2 34.72 -47.86 -35.48
CA ASN A 2 34.28 -47.19 -34.25
C ASN A 2 34.37 -45.67 -34.47
N ASN A 3 33.25 -45.03 -34.78
CA ASN A 3 33.20 -43.59 -35.08
C ASN A 3 32.23 -42.91 -34.12
N LYS A 4 32.75 -42.50 -32.94
CA LYS A 4 32.00 -41.65 -31.99
C LYS A 4 32.08 -40.20 -32.48
N LYS A 5 31.02 -39.73 -33.15
CA LYS A 5 30.81 -38.29 -33.42
C LYS A 5 30.65 -37.55 -32.08
N ARG A 6 31.67 -36.79 -31.67
CA ARG A 6 31.54 -35.77 -30.61
C ARG A 6 30.79 -34.57 -31.18
N PHE A 7 29.54 -34.37 -30.78
CA PHE A 7 28.84 -33.10 -31.00
C PHE A 7 29.57 -32.00 -30.21
N LYS A 8 30.23 -31.06 -30.91
CA LYS A 8 30.71 -29.81 -30.31
C LYS A 8 29.51 -28.89 -30.16
N ILE A 9 28.97 -28.78 -28.95
CA ILE A 9 27.97 -27.76 -28.62
C ILE A 9 28.70 -26.41 -28.63
N ASN A 10 28.28 -25.49 -29.49
CA ASN A 10 28.84 -24.14 -29.57
C ASN A 10 28.33 -23.34 -28.35
N LEU A 11 29.17 -23.08 -27.35
CA LEU A 11 28.78 -22.39 -26.10
C LEU A 11 28.51 -20.88 -26.29
N ILE A 12 28.98 -20.29 -27.38
CA ILE A 12 28.90 -18.84 -27.66
C ILE A 12 27.45 -18.33 -27.77
N PRO A 13 26.56 -18.92 -28.60
CA PRO A 13 25.16 -18.48 -28.67
C PRO A 13 24.39 -18.70 -27.37
N LEU A 14 24.73 -19.73 -26.58
CA LEU A 14 24.12 -20.01 -25.28
C LEU A 14 24.52 -18.95 -24.24
N CYS A 15 25.78 -18.51 -24.24
CA CYS A 15 26.26 -17.44 -23.36
C CYS A 15 25.69 -16.07 -23.76
N LEU A 16 25.51 -15.79 -25.05
CA LEU A 16 24.88 -14.55 -25.55
C LEU A 16 23.39 -14.47 -25.20
N ALA A 17 22.65 -15.57 -25.36
CA ALA A 17 21.25 -15.65 -24.94
C ALA A 17 21.10 -15.49 -23.41
N TYR A 18 22.04 -16.07 -22.65
CA TYR A 18 22.07 -15.94 -21.19
C TYR A 18 22.39 -14.51 -20.73
N PHE A 19 23.36 -13.86 -21.37
CA PHE A 19 23.74 -12.48 -21.10
C PHE A 19 22.58 -11.52 -21.42
N ALA A 20 21.82 -11.77 -22.49
CA ALA A 20 20.61 -11.02 -22.81
C ALA A 20 19.53 -11.15 -21.71
N VAL A 21 19.28 -12.34 -21.17
CA VAL A 21 18.29 -12.57 -20.09
C VAL A 21 18.68 -11.87 -18.78
N VAL A 22 19.98 -11.84 -18.45
CA VAL A 22 20.50 -11.14 -17.26
C VAL A 22 20.39 -9.62 -17.40
N ILE A 23 20.61 -9.07 -18.59
CA ILE A 23 20.46 -7.63 -18.85
C ILE A 23 18.98 -7.20 -18.76
N ILE A 24 18.05 -8.00 -19.30
CA ILE A 24 16.62 -7.65 -19.35
C ILE A 24 16.00 -7.63 -17.93
N SER A 25 16.38 -8.56 -17.05
CA SER A 25 15.80 -8.66 -15.71
C SER A 25 16.28 -7.57 -14.73
N GLY A 26 17.54 -7.12 -14.85
CA GLY A 26 18.07 -5.99 -14.08
C GLY A 26 17.44 -4.64 -14.46
N CYS A 27 17.02 -4.49 -15.73
CA CYS A 27 16.36 -3.27 -16.21
C CYS A 27 14.95 -3.07 -15.64
N ALA A 28 14.17 -4.14 -15.44
CA ALA A 28 12.78 -4.03 -14.97
C ALA A 28 12.67 -3.44 -13.55
N SER A 29 13.48 -3.94 -12.60
CA SER A 29 13.49 -3.42 -11.22
C SER A 29 13.98 -1.96 -11.16
N MET A 30 14.94 -1.60 -12.01
CA MET A 30 15.42 -0.22 -12.12
C MET A 30 14.40 0.71 -12.78
N SER A 31 13.62 0.22 -13.75
CA SER A 31 12.52 0.96 -14.38
C SER A 31 11.43 1.29 -13.38
N ALA A 32 10.93 0.29 -12.65
CA ALA A 32 9.89 0.48 -11.63
C ALA A 32 10.29 1.51 -10.56
N LYS A 33 11.56 1.49 -10.12
CA LYS A 33 12.07 2.48 -9.16
C LYS A 33 12.14 3.89 -9.77
N ARG A 34 12.52 3.99 -11.05
CA ARG A 34 12.61 5.26 -11.78
C ARG A 34 11.22 5.86 -12.01
N GLU A 35 10.26 5.06 -12.44
CA GLU A 35 8.85 5.45 -12.63
C GLU A 35 8.25 5.97 -11.32
N LEU A 36 8.37 5.18 -10.24
CA LEU A 36 7.88 5.58 -8.91
C LEU A 36 8.51 6.90 -8.43
N SER A 37 9.81 7.09 -8.67
CA SER A 37 10.51 8.32 -8.33
C SER A 37 10.04 9.52 -9.16
N ALA A 38 9.73 9.33 -10.45
CA ALA A 38 9.25 10.38 -11.32
C ALA A 38 7.85 10.86 -10.87
N PHE A 39 6.94 9.93 -10.59
CA PHE A 39 5.63 10.24 -10.03
C PHE A 39 5.74 10.97 -8.69
N ASN A 40 6.52 10.42 -7.75
CA ASN A 40 6.68 11.02 -6.43
C ASN A 40 7.24 12.44 -6.50
N THR A 41 8.10 12.74 -7.48
CA THR A 41 8.63 14.09 -7.69
C THR A 41 7.53 15.06 -8.12
N LEU A 42 6.74 14.69 -9.14
CA LEU A 42 5.63 15.53 -9.62
C LEU A 42 4.56 15.69 -8.53
N TYR A 43 4.10 14.59 -7.95
CA TYR A 43 3.05 14.57 -6.94
C TYR A 43 3.45 15.36 -5.68
N SER A 44 4.67 15.15 -5.16
CA SER A 44 5.17 15.87 -3.98
C SER A 44 5.47 17.35 -4.24
N SER A 45 5.55 17.79 -5.49
CA SER A 45 5.67 19.21 -5.85
C SER A 45 4.31 19.91 -6.04
N GLY A 46 3.20 19.16 -5.97
CA GLY A 46 1.85 19.66 -6.22
C GLY A 46 1.48 19.75 -7.71
N GLN A 47 2.29 19.18 -8.60
CA GLN A 47 2.01 19.05 -10.04
C GLN A 47 1.11 17.84 -10.30
N TYR A 48 -0.11 17.87 -9.74
CA TYR A 48 -0.99 16.70 -9.71
C TYR A 48 -1.48 16.27 -11.09
N LEU A 49 -1.77 17.21 -12.00
CA LEU A 49 -2.23 16.85 -13.34
C LEU A 49 -1.11 16.18 -14.14
N ASP A 50 0.12 16.69 -14.04
CA ASP A 50 1.29 16.08 -14.70
C ASP A 50 1.62 14.72 -14.10
N ALA A 51 1.52 14.57 -12.78
CA ALA A 51 1.67 13.28 -12.11
C ALA A 51 0.61 12.27 -12.58
N ALA A 52 -0.65 12.69 -12.74
CA ALA A 52 -1.70 11.84 -13.29
C ALA A 52 -1.42 11.44 -14.74
N ASN A 53 -1.04 12.40 -15.59
CA ASN A 53 -0.77 12.14 -17.00
C ASN A 53 0.43 11.19 -17.20
N LEU A 54 1.44 11.26 -16.33
CA LEU A 54 2.57 10.33 -16.35
C LEU A 54 2.10 8.87 -16.18
N GLU A 55 1.27 8.63 -15.16
CA GLU A 55 0.76 7.29 -14.83
C GLU A 55 -0.28 6.80 -15.84
N LEU A 56 -1.15 7.69 -16.32
CA LEU A 56 -2.13 7.34 -17.38
C LEU A 56 -1.44 6.94 -18.68
N LYS A 57 -0.31 7.56 -19.01
CA LYS A 57 0.50 7.17 -20.18
C LYS A 57 1.07 5.76 -20.04
N GLU A 58 1.53 5.40 -18.84
CA GLU A 58 2.06 4.07 -18.55
C GLU A 58 0.96 3.01 -18.50
N LYS A 59 -0.19 3.35 -17.91
CA LYS A 59 -1.39 2.51 -17.85
C LYS A 59 -1.93 2.14 -19.25
N GLY A 60 -1.78 3.03 -20.23
CA GLY A 60 -2.33 2.84 -21.57
C GLY A 60 -3.85 2.86 -21.63
N ASP A 61 -4.41 2.34 -22.73
CA ASP A 61 -5.85 2.44 -23.04
C ASP A 61 -6.69 1.26 -22.55
N GLU A 62 -6.05 0.15 -22.15
CA GLU A 62 -6.77 -1.05 -21.70
C GLU A 62 -7.45 -0.80 -20.36
N LYS A 63 -8.77 -1.03 -20.30
CA LYS A 63 -9.55 -0.84 -19.07
C LYS A 63 -9.33 -1.97 -18.09
N SER A 64 -9.11 -1.63 -16.83
CA SER A 64 -8.99 -2.61 -15.74
C SER A 64 -7.92 -3.69 -15.99
N ASP A 65 -6.81 -3.33 -16.64
CA ASP A 65 -5.64 -4.22 -16.79
C ASP A 65 -5.02 -4.48 -15.40
N PRO A 66 -4.97 -5.76 -14.95
CA PRO A 66 -4.38 -6.12 -13.66
C PRO A 66 -2.91 -5.74 -13.48
N SER A 67 -2.14 -5.62 -14.58
CA SER A 67 -0.72 -5.27 -14.54
C SER A 67 -0.47 -3.79 -14.17
N HIS A 68 -1.49 -2.94 -14.32
CA HIS A 68 -1.41 -1.48 -14.16
C HIS A 68 -2.13 -0.95 -12.91
N LEU A 69 -2.47 -1.80 -11.93
CA LEU A 69 -3.17 -1.37 -10.71
C LEU A 69 -2.48 -0.20 -9.99
N LEU A 70 -1.16 -0.25 -9.85
CA LEU A 70 -0.43 0.80 -9.13
C LEU A 70 -0.54 2.16 -9.84
N GLN A 71 -0.37 2.16 -11.16
CA GLN A 71 -0.50 3.35 -12.01
C GLN A 71 -1.89 3.95 -11.84
N MET A 72 -2.95 3.11 -11.87
CA MET A 72 -4.33 3.56 -11.69
C MET A 72 -4.57 4.17 -10.30
N LEU A 73 -4.07 3.55 -9.22
CA LEU A 73 -4.15 4.10 -7.87
C LEU A 73 -3.47 5.47 -7.76
N GLN A 74 -2.26 5.60 -8.33
CA GLN A 74 -1.48 6.82 -8.32
C GLN A 74 -2.13 7.95 -9.11
N ALA A 75 -2.55 7.68 -10.35
CA ALA A 75 -3.29 8.63 -11.18
C ALA A 75 -4.64 9.00 -10.54
N GLY A 76 -5.36 8.06 -9.94
CA GLY A 76 -6.66 8.30 -9.31
C GLY A 76 -6.56 9.31 -8.17
N ALA A 77 -5.55 9.14 -7.30
CA ALA A 77 -5.24 10.11 -6.24
C ALA A 77 -4.82 11.48 -6.83
N ALA A 78 -3.96 11.49 -7.84
CA ALA A 78 -3.50 12.73 -8.45
C ALA A 78 -4.64 13.52 -9.12
N LEU A 79 -5.53 12.84 -9.84
CA LEU A 79 -6.73 13.45 -10.45
C LEU A 79 -7.67 14.08 -9.42
N ARG A 80 -7.83 13.46 -8.24
CA ARG A 80 -8.62 14.04 -7.14
C ARG A 80 -8.07 15.43 -6.75
N TYR A 81 -6.78 15.55 -6.51
CA TYR A 81 -6.16 16.84 -6.12
C TYR A 81 -5.98 17.81 -7.29
N ALA A 82 -6.05 17.32 -8.54
CA ALA A 82 -6.27 18.14 -9.73
C ALA A 82 -7.74 18.59 -9.90
N ARG A 83 -8.62 18.26 -8.94
CA ARG A 83 -10.07 18.52 -8.94
C ARG A 83 -10.82 17.89 -10.11
N LYS A 84 -10.28 16.81 -10.67
CA LYS A 84 -10.88 15.99 -11.71
C LYS A 84 -11.66 14.82 -11.09
N TYR A 85 -12.61 15.14 -10.21
CA TYR A 85 -13.32 14.14 -9.39
C TYR A 85 -13.99 13.03 -10.19
N PRO A 86 -14.71 13.30 -11.31
CA PRO A 86 -15.32 12.21 -12.09
C PRO A 86 -14.27 11.25 -12.68
N GLN A 87 -13.16 11.77 -13.20
CA GLN A 87 -12.08 10.98 -13.81
C GLN A 87 -11.31 10.20 -12.75
N SER A 88 -11.08 10.82 -11.59
CA SER A 88 -10.52 10.14 -10.41
C SER A 88 -11.40 8.96 -9.98
N THR A 89 -12.72 9.16 -9.93
CA THR A 89 -13.67 8.10 -9.57
C THR A 89 -13.71 6.97 -10.61
N GLU A 90 -13.75 7.27 -11.91
CA GLU A 90 -13.73 6.24 -12.98
C GLU A 90 -12.48 5.36 -12.88
N LEU A 91 -11.32 5.96 -12.65
CA LEU A 91 -10.08 5.21 -12.50
C LEU A 91 -10.05 4.37 -11.21
N PHE A 92 -10.69 4.86 -10.15
CA PHE A 92 -10.88 4.09 -8.93
C PHE A 92 -11.90 2.95 -9.09
N ASP A 93 -12.89 3.07 -9.98
CA ASP A 93 -13.77 1.96 -10.36
C ASP A 93 -12.94 0.85 -11.05
N GLU A 94 -12.04 1.20 -11.98
CA GLU A 94 -11.12 0.24 -12.61
C GLU A 94 -10.20 -0.44 -11.56
N CYS A 95 -9.72 0.31 -10.56
CA CYS A 95 -8.94 -0.27 -9.47
C CYS A 95 -9.76 -1.31 -8.67
N GLU A 96 -11.04 -1.04 -8.41
CA GLU A 96 -11.89 -1.99 -7.70
C GLU A 96 -12.15 -3.26 -8.51
N ASP A 97 -12.34 -3.16 -9.82
CA ASP A 97 -12.48 -4.30 -10.71
C ASP A 97 -11.23 -5.20 -10.67
N VAL A 98 -10.04 -4.60 -10.73
CA VAL A 98 -8.77 -5.33 -10.63
C VAL A 98 -8.58 -5.95 -9.25
N ILE A 99 -8.85 -5.22 -8.17
CA ILE A 99 -8.77 -5.76 -6.80
C ILE A 99 -9.76 -6.91 -6.63
N LYS A 100 -10.97 -6.79 -7.18
CA LYS A 100 -11.98 -7.86 -7.16
C LYS A 100 -11.49 -9.08 -7.95
N TYR A 101 -10.94 -8.89 -9.15
CA TYR A 101 -10.34 -9.96 -9.95
C TYR A 101 -9.28 -10.74 -9.17
N PHE A 102 -8.33 -10.06 -8.53
CA PHE A 102 -7.32 -10.73 -7.72
C PHE A 102 -7.91 -11.45 -6.50
N ASN A 103 -8.94 -10.88 -5.87
CA ASN A 103 -9.64 -11.52 -4.77
C ASN A 103 -10.41 -12.77 -5.24
N GLU A 104 -11.09 -12.75 -6.38
CA GLU A 104 -11.80 -13.93 -6.90
C GLU A 104 -10.84 -15.06 -7.30
N GLN A 105 -9.67 -14.73 -7.84
CA GLN A 105 -8.58 -15.70 -7.98
C GLN A 105 -8.10 -16.24 -6.63
N LEU A 106 -8.12 -15.37 -5.61
CA LEU A 106 -8.07 -15.68 -4.18
C LEU A 106 -8.91 -16.90 -3.83
N PHE A 107 -10.20 -16.84 -4.17
CA PHE A 107 -11.25 -17.71 -3.63
C PHE A 107 -11.64 -18.92 -4.50
N THR A 108 -11.20 -19.00 -5.76
CA THR A 108 -11.57 -20.08 -6.68
C THR A 108 -10.59 -21.24 -6.64
N SER A 109 -11.08 -22.45 -6.32
CA SER A 109 -10.28 -23.68 -6.15
C SER A 109 -9.61 -24.18 -7.44
N ASP A 110 -10.17 -23.84 -8.60
CA ASP A 110 -9.67 -24.26 -9.92
C ASP A 110 -8.63 -23.29 -10.50
N ALA A 111 -8.43 -22.12 -9.88
CA ALA A 111 -7.39 -21.14 -10.24
C ALA A 111 -6.08 -21.41 -9.49
N GLY A 112 -5.66 -22.69 -9.47
CA GLY A 112 -4.33 -23.09 -9.00
C GLY A 112 -3.17 -22.42 -9.74
N SER A 113 -3.43 -21.57 -10.75
CA SER A 113 -2.48 -20.79 -11.54
C SER A 113 -2.01 -19.48 -10.87
N ALA A 114 -2.81 -18.84 -10.01
CA ALA A 114 -2.45 -17.54 -9.42
C ALA A 114 -1.33 -17.63 -8.37
N ILE A 115 -1.10 -18.82 -7.79
CA ILE A 115 -0.05 -19.12 -6.82
C ILE A 115 1.00 -20.09 -7.42
N VAL A 116 1.12 -20.19 -8.75
CA VAL A 116 2.20 -20.98 -9.40
C VAL A 116 3.59 -20.37 -9.21
N SER A 117 3.71 -19.15 -8.66
CA SER A 117 4.88 -18.29 -8.86
C SER A 117 6.00 -18.31 -7.82
N VAL A 118 6.05 -19.22 -6.83
CA VAL A 118 7.20 -19.26 -5.88
C VAL A 118 8.59 -19.42 -6.57
N LEU A 119 8.63 -19.73 -7.88
CA LEU A 119 9.85 -19.75 -8.70
C LEU A 119 10.26 -18.39 -9.29
N VAL A 120 9.33 -17.45 -9.42
CA VAL A 120 9.53 -16.18 -10.14
C VAL A 120 9.89 -15.09 -9.13
N ASN A 121 10.67 -14.10 -9.57
CA ASN A 121 11.01 -12.90 -8.81
C ASN A 121 9.74 -12.20 -8.29
N ASP A 122 9.64 -11.87 -7.00
CA ASP A 122 8.44 -11.20 -6.46
C ASP A 122 8.19 -9.86 -7.17
N ALA A 123 9.26 -9.16 -7.59
CA ALA A 123 9.17 -7.92 -8.34
C ALA A 123 8.60 -8.05 -9.77
N SER A 124 8.45 -9.27 -10.30
CA SER A 124 7.86 -9.49 -11.64
C SER A 124 6.41 -10.00 -11.60
N LEU A 125 5.80 -10.08 -10.42
CA LEU A 125 4.37 -10.35 -10.29
C LEU A 125 3.58 -9.07 -10.48
N ASP A 126 2.29 -9.15 -10.78
CA ASP A 126 1.44 -7.95 -10.80
C ASP A 126 1.24 -7.41 -9.38
N TYR A 127 1.11 -6.09 -9.26
CA TYR A 127 0.77 -5.46 -8.00
C TYR A 127 -0.70 -5.75 -7.68
N ARG A 128 -0.97 -6.54 -6.65
CA ARG A 128 -2.32 -7.03 -6.32
C ARG A 128 -3.18 -6.07 -5.49
N GLY A 129 -2.56 -5.02 -4.96
CA GLY A 129 -3.17 -4.14 -3.98
C GLY A 129 -3.11 -4.69 -2.55
N GLU A 130 -2.98 -3.78 -1.61
CA GLU A 130 -3.02 -4.04 -0.18
C GLU A 130 -4.44 -3.73 0.33
N GLU A 131 -4.83 -4.24 1.50
CA GLU A 131 -6.17 -4.00 2.08
C GLU A 131 -6.42 -2.51 2.30
N TYR A 132 -5.40 -1.79 2.77
CA TYR A 132 -5.48 -0.34 2.89
C TYR A 132 -5.68 0.38 1.54
N ASP A 133 -5.22 -0.19 0.41
CA ASP A 133 -5.45 0.41 -0.91
C ASP A 133 -6.95 0.37 -1.23
N GLY A 134 -7.59 -0.79 -1.09
CA GLY A 134 -9.02 -0.94 -1.33
C GLY A 134 -9.87 -0.05 -0.42
N VAL A 135 -9.54 0.04 0.87
CA VAL A 135 -10.23 0.95 1.81
C VAL A 135 -10.11 2.40 1.37
N MET A 136 -8.90 2.83 0.98
CA MET A 136 -8.66 4.21 0.56
C MET A 136 -9.24 4.54 -0.82
N VAL A 137 -9.31 3.58 -1.75
CA VAL A 137 -10.02 3.71 -3.02
C VAL A 137 -11.48 4.10 -2.78
N ASN A 138 -12.22 3.31 -2.00
CA ASN A 138 -13.61 3.63 -1.70
C ASN A 138 -13.76 4.90 -0.85
N THR A 139 -12.82 5.16 0.07
CA THR A 139 -12.82 6.41 0.86
C THR A 139 -12.68 7.63 -0.05
N TYR A 140 -11.75 7.63 -1.01
CA TYR A 140 -11.57 8.73 -1.94
C TYR A 140 -12.70 8.84 -2.96
N LYS A 141 -13.29 7.73 -3.42
CA LYS A 141 -14.53 7.76 -4.21
C LYS A 141 -15.68 8.41 -3.43
N ALA A 142 -15.86 8.04 -2.16
CA ALA A 142 -16.90 8.63 -1.32
C ALA A 142 -16.71 10.14 -1.17
N LEU A 143 -15.47 10.58 -0.90
CA LEU A 143 -15.15 12.01 -0.81
C LEU A 143 -15.26 12.73 -2.17
N ASN A 144 -14.99 12.06 -3.30
CA ASN A 144 -15.20 12.62 -4.64
C ASN A 144 -16.70 12.86 -4.86
N PHE A 145 -17.54 11.86 -4.60
CA PHE A 145 -18.99 11.95 -4.76
C PHE A 145 -19.61 12.99 -3.83
N TRP A 146 -19.21 13.02 -2.56
CA TRP A 146 -19.67 14.00 -1.60
C TRP A 146 -19.31 15.42 -2.05
N LYS A 147 -18.09 15.62 -2.55
CA LYS A 147 -17.63 16.92 -3.05
C LYS A 147 -18.45 17.45 -4.23
N ILE A 148 -18.98 16.58 -5.09
CA ILE A 148 -19.80 16.95 -6.25
C ILE A 148 -21.31 16.84 -5.97
N GLY A 149 -21.72 16.67 -4.71
CA GLY A 149 -23.13 16.63 -4.29
C GLY A 149 -23.88 15.33 -4.62
N LYS A 150 -23.16 14.24 -4.94
CA LYS A 150 -23.76 12.92 -5.21
C LYS A 150 -23.80 12.08 -3.93
N ASN A 151 -24.57 12.51 -2.94
CA ASN A 151 -24.57 11.92 -1.59
C ASN A 151 -25.00 10.43 -1.58
N ASP A 152 -25.94 10.02 -2.43
CA ASP A 152 -26.34 8.60 -2.54
C ASP A 152 -25.16 7.69 -2.93
N LEU A 153 -24.31 8.17 -3.86
CA LEU A 153 -23.11 7.44 -4.27
C LEU A 153 -22.04 7.51 -3.18
N ALA A 154 -21.87 8.66 -2.51
CA ALA A 154 -20.96 8.77 -1.38
C ALA A 154 -21.31 7.78 -0.25
N ARG A 155 -22.60 7.61 0.04
CA ARG A 155 -23.12 6.62 1.00
C ARG A 155 -22.72 5.20 0.63
N ILE A 156 -22.88 4.81 -0.63
CA ILE A 156 -22.49 3.47 -1.12
C ILE A 156 -21.00 3.25 -0.89
N GLU A 157 -20.18 4.22 -1.27
CA GLU A 157 -18.73 4.10 -1.20
C GLU A 157 -18.20 4.11 0.25
N PHE A 158 -18.77 4.91 1.16
CA PHE A 158 -18.43 4.80 2.58
C PHE A 158 -18.81 3.43 3.15
N ASN A 159 -19.96 2.88 2.79
CA ASN A 159 -20.34 1.53 3.22
C ASN A 159 -19.38 0.45 2.69
N ARG A 160 -18.95 0.56 1.42
CA ARG A 160 -17.95 -0.33 0.83
C ARG A 160 -16.61 -0.25 1.56
N ALA A 161 -16.16 0.97 1.87
CA ALA A 161 -14.93 1.18 2.62
C ALA A 161 -14.99 0.52 4.02
N LEU A 162 -16.09 0.72 4.75
CA LEU A 162 -16.32 0.12 6.07
C LEU A 162 -16.37 -1.42 6.00
N ASP A 163 -17.07 -1.97 5.00
CA ASP A 163 -17.15 -3.41 4.79
C ASP A 163 -15.78 -4.04 4.45
N ARG A 164 -14.94 -3.34 3.68
CA ARG A 164 -13.56 -3.79 3.40
C ARG A 164 -12.72 -3.87 4.67
N GLN A 165 -12.80 -2.86 5.54
CA GLN A 165 -12.10 -2.87 6.85
C GLN A 165 -12.55 -4.07 7.68
N ARG A 166 -13.87 -4.30 7.78
CA ARG A 166 -14.44 -5.42 8.55
C ARG A 166 -13.94 -6.78 8.07
N ARG A 167 -13.83 -6.98 6.76
CA ARG A 167 -13.41 -8.26 6.15
C ARG A 167 -11.89 -8.45 6.06
N ALA A 168 -11.10 -7.40 6.29
CA ALA A 168 -9.64 -7.45 6.09
C ALA A 168 -8.99 -8.61 6.85
N LYS A 169 -9.33 -8.78 8.14
CA LYS A 169 -8.79 -9.85 8.99
C LYS A 169 -9.09 -11.26 8.46
N GLU A 170 -10.33 -11.48 8.01
CA GLU A 170 -10.75 -12.76 7.41
C GLU A 170 -9.98 -13.03 6.11
N ARG A 171 -9.83 -12.01 5.26
CA ARG A 171 -9.04 -12.10 4.01
C ARG A 171 -7.57 -12.43 4.28
N PHE A 172 -6.93 -11.78 5.25
CA PHE A 172 -5.55 -12.11 5.61
C PHE A 172 -5.40 -13.55 6.11
N ALA A 173 -6.34 -14.03 6.94
CA ALA A 173 -6.29 -15.40 7.46
C ALA A 173 -6.39 -16.41 6.31
N GLU A 174 -7.29 -16.16 5.36
CA GLU A 174 -7.45 -16.97 4.15
C GLU A 174 -6.19 -16.94 3.26
N GLU A 175 -5.62 -15.75 3.04
CA GLU A 175 -4.39 -15.57 2.27
C GLU A 175 -3.23 -16.38 2.86
N ILE A 176 -3.07 -16.34 4.19
CA ILE A 176 -2.08 -17.14 4.92
C ILE A 176 -2.34 -18.64 4.73
N SER A 177 -3.60 -19.07 4.83
CA SER A 177 -3.94 -20.50 4.70
C SER A 177 -3.60 -21.03 3.31
N LYS A 178 -4.05 -20.35 2.26
CA LYS A 178 -3.77 -20.73 0.87
C LYS A 178 -2.28 -20.72 0.56
N MET A 179 -1.55 -19.74 1.07
CA MET A 179 -0.11 -19.71 0.87
C MET A 179 0.59 -20.93 1.51
N LYS A 180 0.16 -21.34 2.72
CA LYS A 180 0.71 -22.55 3.37
C LYS A 180 0.40 -23.82 2.58
N GLU A 181 -0.81 -23.95 2.06
CA GLU A 181 -1.19 -25.10 1.21
C GLU A 181 -0.31 -25.19 -0.04
N GLU A 182 -0.06 -24.06 -0.71
CA GLU A 182 0.76 -24.00 -1.92
C GLU A 182 2.24 -24.26 -1.64
N ILE A 183 2.75 -23.78 -0.52
CA ILE A 183 4.10 -24.13 -0.04
C ILE A 183 4.21 -25.64 0.17
N ASN A 184 3.22 -26.27 0.80
CA ASN A 184 3.22 -27.72 1.01
C ASN A 184 3.14 -28.51 -0.31
N LYS A 185 2.32 -28.07 -1.27
CA LYS A 185 2.27 -28.68 -2.62
C LYS A 185 3.63 -28.60 -3.32
N LYS A 186 4.27 -27.43 -3.31
CA LYS A 186 5.61 -27.24 -3.90
C LYS A 186 6.69 -28.05 -3.21
N GLN A 187 6.65 -28.13 -1.88
CA GLN A 187 7.54 -28.96 -1.09
C GLN A 187 7.46 -30.43 -1.54
N ILE A 188 6.25 -30.96 -1.77
CA ILE A 188 6.05 -32.33 -2.28
C ILE A 188 6.63 -32.50 -3.68
N GLU A 189 6.35 -31.56 -4.60
CA GLU A 189 6.86 -31.60 -5.97
C GLU A 189 8.40 -31.60 -6.01
N GLU A 190 9.02 -30.72 -5.23
CA GLU A 190 10.48 -30.58 -5.19
C GLU A 190 11.16 -31.76 -4.48
N ASN A 191 10.53 -32.35 -3.47
CA ASN A 191 11.01 -33.60 -2.88
C ASN A 191 11.04 -34.74 -3.90
N ARG A 192 10.01 -34.86 -4.74
CA ARG A 192 9.97 -35.84 -5.83
C ARG A 192 11.09 -35.58 -6.85
N ARG A 193 11.35 -34.32 -7.21
CA ARG A 193 12.45 -33.93 -8.11
C ARG A 193 13.82 -34.22 -7.49
N ALA A 194 14.00 -33.96 -6.19
CA ALA A 194 15.24 -34.23 -5.48
C ALA A 194 15.55 -35.74 -5.45
N GLU A 195 14.54 -36.58 -5.17
CA GLU A 195 14.67 -38.04 -5.23
C GLU A 195 15.10 -38.52 -6.63
N GLN A 196 14.42 -38.06 -7.69
CA GLN A 196 14.76 -38.42 -9.06
C GLN A 196 16.20 -38.04 -9.44
N ASN A 197 16.68 -36.89 -8.95
CA ASN A 197 18.02 -36.39 -9.23
C ASN A 197 19.10 -36.90 -8.25
N LYS A 198 18.70 -37.73 -7.27
CA LYS A 198 19.55 -38.23 -6.17
C LYS A 198 20.24 -37.09 -5.41
N VAL A 199 19.45 -36.07 -5.05
CA VAL A 199 19.88 -34.91 -4.25
C VAL A 199 19.13 -34.92 -2.93
N ALA A 200 19.72 -34.33 -1.87
CA ALA A 200 19.06 -34.20 -0.58
C ALA A 200 17.75 -33.39 -0.70
N LYS A 201 16.71 -33.87 -0.02
CA LYS A 201 15.44 -33.15 0.12
C LYS A 201 15.66 -31.86 0.92
N MET A 202 15.01 -30.79 0.51
CA MET A 202 15.03 -29.52 1.24
C MET A 202 13.74 -29.39 2.03
N ASP A 203 13.82 -28.96 3.29
CA ASP A 203 12.63 -28.65 4.09
C ASP A 203 12.35 -27.14 4.03
N MET A 204 11.44 -26.75 3.14
CA MET A 204 11.06 -25.35 2.93
C MET A 204 10.46 -24.71 4.19
N ASN A 205 9.64 -25.45 4.95
CA ASN A 205 9.01 -24.93 6.16
C ASN A 205 10.03 -24.71 7.27
N LYS A 206 10.98 -25.63 7.45
CA LYS A 206 12.07 -25.47 8.42
C LYS A 206 13.00 -24.31 8.07
N ALA A 207 13.30 -24.12 6.79
CA ALA A 207 14.15 -23.02 6.33
C ALA A 207 13.47 -21.65 6.49
N ALA A 208 12.17 -21.55 6.19
CA ALA A 208 11.41 -20.32 6.36
C ALA A 208 11.28 -19.89 7.83
N ASN A 209 11.21 -20.85 8.75
CA ASN A 209 11.11 -20.61 10.19
C ASN A 209 12.47 -20.68 10.91
N ASN A 210 13.56 -20.36 10.22
CA ASN A 210 14.91 -20.47 10.80
C ASN A 210 15.21 -19.30 11.78
N PRO A 211 15.55 -19.59 13.05
CA PRO A 211 15.83 -18.56 14.06
C PRO A 211 16.97 -17.60 13.71
N GLU A 212 17.96 -18.04 12.92
CA GLU A 212 19.06 -17.16 12.49
C GLU A 212 18.59 -16.13 11.46
N ILE A 213 17.64 -16.49 10.59
CA ILE A 213 17.01 -15.54 9.67
C ILE A 213 16.25 -14.51 10.49
N ASP A 214 15.43 -14.93 11.44
CA ASP A 214 14.70 -14.02 12.34
C ASP A 214 15.63 -13.06 13.08
N LYS A 215 16.79 -13.54 13.55
CA LYS A 215 17.79 -12.73 14.23
C LYS A 215 18.39 -11.67 13.30
N ILE A 216 18.73 -12.04 12.06
CA ILE A 216 19.23 -11.10 11.05
C ILE A 216 18.15 -10.06 10.71
N LEU A 217 16.90 -10.48 10.55
CA LEU A 217 15.78 -9.60 10.25
C LEU A 217 15.51 -8.60 11.38
N LYS A 218 15.47 -9.06 12.63
CA LYS A 218 15.32 -8.18 13.80
C LYS A 218 16.46 -7.17 13.90
N LYS A 219 17.69 -7.55 13.53
CA LYS A 219 18.83 -6.62 13.50
C LYS A 219 18.73 -5.60 12.37
N LYS A 220 18.32 -6.02 11.17
CA LYS A 220 18.26 -5.14 9.98
C LYS A 220 16.98 -4.30 9.90
N TYR A 221 15.89 -4.71 10.56
CA TYR A 221 14.58 -4.07 10.48
C TYR A 221 13.85 -4.04 11.84
N SER A 222 14.56 -3.58 12.88
CA SER A 222 14.05 -3.51 14.25
C SER A 222 12.82 -2.61 14.43
N ASN A 223 12.70 -1.55 13.63
CA ASN A 223 11.60 -0.58 13.69
C ASN A 223 10.24 -1.17 13.26
N LEU A 224 10.21 -2.30 12.54
CA LEU A 224 8.95 -3.00 12.22
C LEU A 224 8.18 -3.44 13.47
N TYR A 225 8.86 -3.59 14.61
CA TYR A 225 8.21 -4.06 15.84
C TYR A 225 8.02 -2.93 16.86
N ALA A 226 8.45 -1.71 16.54
CA ALA A 226 8.48 -0.56 17.44
C ALA A 226 7.37 0.46 17.12
N PHE A 227 6.13 0.01 16.97
CA PHE A 227 4.96 0.88 16.78
C PHE A 227 3.70 0.31 17.42
N LYS A 228 2.76 1.18 17.80
CA LYS A 228 1.42 0.78 18.28
C LYS A 228 0.55 0.49 17.07
N ALA A 229 0.17 -0.77 16.84
CA ALA A 229 -0.76 -1.11 15.75
C ALA A 229 -2.13 -0.46 15.97
N TYR A 230 -2.90 -0.26 14.90
CA TYR A 230 -4.35 -0.05 15.05
C TYR A 230 -5.04 -1.41 15.20
N PRO A 231 -6.13 -1.49 16.00
CA PRO A 231 -6.95 -2.70 16.02
C PRO A 231 -7.49 -3.04 14.63
N ASP A 232 -7.46 -4.32 14.29
CA ASP A 232 -8.22 -4.96 13.20
C ASP A 232 -8.21 -4.24 11.82
N PHE A 233 -7.08 -3.67 11.39
CA PHE A 233 -6.89 -3.05 10.06
C PHE A 233 -7.76 -1.83 9.77
N ILE A 234 -8.28 -1.18 10.81
CA ILE A 234 -9.18 -0.05 10.68
C ILE A 234 -8.37 1.24 10.47
N ASN A 235 -8.76 2.03 9.49
CA ASN A 235 -8.31 3.40 9.30
C ASN A 235 -9.29 4.35 10.00
N PRO A 236 -8.90 4.99 11.13
CA PRO A 236 -9.80 5.88 11.86
C PRO A 236 -10.32 7.04 11.02
N PHE A 237 -9.57 7.49 10.00
CA PHE A 237 -10.01 8.54 9.11
C PHE A 237 -11.23 8.11 8.29
N THR A 238 -11.19 6.91 7.71
CA THR A 238 -12.32 6.37 6.92
C THR A 238 -13.57 6.26 7.77
N THR A 239 -13.46 5.68 8.98
CA THR A 239 -14.59 5.52 9.91
C THR A 239 -15.13 6.88 10.36
N TYR A 240 -14.26 7.84 10.68
CA TYR A 240 -14.65 9.19 11.09
C TYR A 240 -15.36 9.95 9.97
N MET A 241 -14.81 9.94 8.75
CA MET A 241 -15.41 10.62 7.60
C MET A 241 -16.78 10.02 7.24
N ALA A 242 -16.93 8.70 7.33
CA ALA A 242 -18.23 8.06 7.20
C ALA A 242 -19.19 8.52 8.32
N GLY A 243 -18.73 8.59 9.56
CA GLY A 243 -19.52 9.11 10.69
C GLY A 243 -20.02 10.54 10.47
N LEU A 244 -19.14 11.45 10.02
CA LEU A 244 -19.53 12.82 9.66
C LEU A 244 -20.51 12.87 8.49
N PHE A 245 -20.34 12.01 7.48
CA PHE A 245 -21.27 11.91 6.36
C PHE A 245 -22.67 11.43 6.82
N PHE A 246 -22.75 10.36 7.62
CA PHE A 246 -24.05 9.89 8.13
C PHE A 246 -24.69 10.90 9.09
N LEU A 247 -23.88 11.66 9.85
CA LEU A 247 -24.35 12.76 10.68
C LEU A 247 -25.03 13.84 9.83
N SER A 248 -24.42 14.22 8.71
CA SER A 248 -24.94 15.27 7.83
C SER A 248 -26.22 14.84 7.11
N GLU A 249 -26.32 13.55 6.80
CA GLU A 249 -27.50 12.96 6.17
C GLU A 249 -28.64 12.64 7.16
N GLY A 250 -28.49 12.98 8.45
CA GLY A 250 -29.49 12.74 9.48
C GLY A 250 -29.61 11.28 9.95
N ASP A 251 -28.70 10.39 9.55
CA ASP A 251 -28.61 9.01 10.02
C ASP A 251 -27.82 8.95 11.33
N TYR A 252 -28.40 9.54 12.38
CA TYR A 252 -27.73 9.77 13.66
C TYR A 252 -27.34 8.48 14.38
N ALA A 253 -28.13 7.41 14.25
CA ALA A 253 -27.82 6.13 14.89
C ALA A 253 -26.54 5.51 14.32
N LYS A 254 -26.39 5.56 12.99
CA LYS A 254 -25.18 5.07 12.33
C LYS A 254 -23.99 5.98 12.57
N ALA A 255 -24.21 7.30 12.53
CA ALA A 255 -23.18 8.28 12.87
C ALA A 255 -22.64 8.06 14.30
N ALA A 256 -23.52 7.87 15.29
CA ALA A 256 -23.14 7.57 16.67
C ALA A 256 -22.29 6.30 16.78
N THR A 257 -22.66 5.23 16.07
CA THR A 257 -21.89 3.99 16.04
C THR A 257 -20.46 4.22 15.50
N LEU A 258 -20.33 4.90 14.37
CA LEU A 258 -19.04 5.14 13.71
C LEU A 258 -18.17 6.15 14.47
N LEU A 259 -18.77 7.20 15.03
CA LEU A 259 -18.06 8.19 15.84
C LEU A 259 -17.60 7.61 17.18
N LYS A 260 -18.39 6.70 17.79
CA LYS A 260 -17.97 5.93 18.97
C LYS A 260 -16.78 5.02 18.66
N GLU A 261 -16.84 4.29 17.55
CA GLU A 261 -15.74 3.44 17.10
C GLU A 261 -14.46 4.26 16.86
N THR A 262 -14.61 5.41 16.19
CA THR A 262 -13.50 6.37 15.99
C THR A 262 -12.95 6.86 17.33
N TYR A 263 -13.82 7.26 18.26
CA TYR A 263 -13.41 7.72 19.59
C TYR A 263 -12.58 6.65 20.33
N GLY A 264 -13.00 5.38 20.29
CA GLY A 264 -12.22 4.28 20.89
C GLY A 264 -10.83 4.07 20.25
N MET A 265 -10.60 4.53 19.02
CA MET A 265 -9.29 4.46 18.35
C MET A 265 -8.41 5.68 18.62
N VAL A 266 -9.01 6.84 18.91
CA VAL A 266 -8.32 8.13 19.11
C VAL A 266 -8.91 8.92 20.30
N GLU A 267 -9.00 8.26 21.46
CA GLU A 267 -9.64 8.79 22.67
C GLU A 267 -9.12 10.17 23.11
N GLU A 268 -7.85 10.47 22.81
CA GLU A 268 -7.21 11.74 23.15
C GLU A 268 -7.60 12.91 22.22
N ASN A 269 -8.36 12.66 21.14
CA ASN A 269 -8.76 13.70 20.19
C ASN A 269 -10.07 14.38 20.65
N PRO A 270 -10.02 15.65 21.11
CA PRO A 270 -11.18 16.34 21.67
C PRO A 270 -12.27 16.62 20.62
N VAL A 271 -11.92 16.71 19.34
CA VAL A 271 -12.91 16.93 18.27
C VAL A 271 -13.77 15.69 18.08
N VAL A 272 -13.14 14.51 18.04
CA VAL A 272 -13.85 13.23 17.90
C VAL A 272 -14.74 12.97 19.11
N ALA A 273 -14.23 13.25 20.31
CA ALA A 273 -15.00 13.14 21.56
C ALA A 273 -16.24 14.03 21.54
N ASP A 274 -16.09 15.29 21.12
CA ASP A 274 -17.19 16.25 21.04
C ASP A 274 -18.21 15.89 19.94
N ASP A 275 -17.76 15.40 18.77
CA ASP A 275 -18.66 14.92 17.71
C ASP A 275 -19.49 13.71 18.16
N PHE A 276 -18.86 12.75 18.85
CA PHE A 276 -19.57 11.61 19.43
C PHE A 276 -20.59 12.06 20.50
N ALA A 277 -20.17 12.94 21.43
CA ALA A 277 -21.09 13.48 22.44
C ALA A 277 -22.24 14.30 21.83
N THR A 278 -21.99 14.99 20.72
CA THR A 278 -22.99 15.79 20.00
C THR A 278 -24.06 14.89 19.39
N VAL A 279 -23.68 13.82 18.68
CA VAL A 279 -24.66 12.92 18.07
C VAL A 279 -25.47 12.13 19.11
N GLU A 280 -24.87 11.75 20.24
CA GLU A 280 -25.61 11.13 21.36
C GLU A 280 -26.68 12.08 21.93
N LYS A 281 -26.37 13.38 22.08
CA LYS A 281 -27.37 14.39 22.51
C LYS A 281 -28.52 14.50 21.52
N ILE A 282 -28.25 14.42 20.21
CA ILE A 282 -29.29 14.46 19.17
C ILE A 282 -30.21 13.25 19.31
N LEU A 283 -29.65 12.05 19.52
CA LEU A 283 -30.42 10.81 19.74
C LEU A 283 -31.28 10.89 21.01
N ASP A 284 -30.79 11.54 22.06
CA ASP A 284 -31.53 11.88 23.29
C ASP A 284 -32.63 12.94 23.08
N ARG A 285 -32.92 13.36 21.84
CA ARG A 285 -33.87 14.41 21.47
C ARG A 285 -33.53 15.79 22.04
N LYS A 286 -32.27 16.02 22.42
CA LYS A 286 -31.78 17.35 22.80
C LYS A 286 -31.40 18.10 21.53
N ARG A 287 -31.89 19.33 21.36
CA ARG A 287 -31.48 20.18 20.24
C ARG A 287 -29.99 20.53 20.41
N THR A 288 -29.25 20.39 19.32
CA THR A 288 -27.90 20.95 19.21
C THR A 288 -28.00 22.32 18.57
N GLU A 289 -27.47 23.33 19.24
CA GLU A 289 -27.37 24.68 18.69
C GLU A 289 -26.04 24.86 17.94
N GLY A 290 -26.09 25.67 16.89
CA GLY A 290 -24.92 26.08 16.12
C GLY A 290 -24.69 25.28 14.84
N HIS A 291 -23.88 25.89 13.98
CA HIS A 291 -23.36 25.27 12.77
C HIS A 291 -21.84 25.18 12.92
N TYR A 292 -21.25 24.09 12.43
CA TYR A 292 -19.84 23.78 12.64
C TYR A 292 -19.09 23.63 11.33
N THR A 293 -17.84 24.06 11.36
CA THR A 293 -16.88 23.86 10.27
C THR A 293 -15.80 22.91 10.74
N TRP A 294 -15.69 21.76 10.07
CA TRP A 294 -14.61 20.79 10.27
C TRP A 294 -13.47 21.10 9.31
N ILE A 295 -12.24 21.01 9.79
CA ILE A 295 -11.03 21.18 8.99
C ILE A 295 -10.31 19.85 8.99
N ILE A 296 -10.30 19.16 7.86
CA ILE A 296 -9.52 17.95 7.63
C ILE A 296 -8.21 18.35 6.98
N PHE A 297 -7.11 17.98 7.62
CA PHE A 297 -5.78 18.21 7.09
C PHE A 297 -5.14 16.88 6.70
N GLU A 298 -5.03 16.65 5.40
CA GLU A 298 -4.28 15.57 4.81
C GLU A 298 -2.80 15.97 4.66
N ASN A 299 -1.96 15.38 5.51
CA ASN A 299 -0.64 15.91 5.80
C ASN A 299 0.47 14.96 5.33
N GLY A 300 1.42 15.52 4.57
CA GLY A 300 2.59 14.79 4.12
C GLY A 300 2.27 13.69 3.12
N LEU A 301 3.15 12.70 3.09
CA LEU A 301 3.08 11.50 2.26
C LEU A 301 3.41 10.27 3.12
N GLY A 302 2.72 9.16 2.88
CA GLY A 302 2.87 7.89 3.61
C GLY A 302 4.23 7.24 3.38
N PRO A 303 4.48 6.02 3.84
CA PRO A 303 5.77 5.37 3.63
C PRO A 303 6.04 5.02 2.16
N GLU A 304 7.30 4.67 1.88
CA GLU A 304 7.75 4.01 0.66
C GLU A 304 8.36 2.64 1.04
N LYS A 305 8.37 1.66 0.13
CA LYS A 305 9.15 0.42 0.30
C LYS A 305 10.53 0.60 -0.33
N GLU A 306 11.56 0.13 0.36
CA GLU A 306 12.90 0.01 -0.19
C GLU A 306 13.42 -1.42 0.00
N GLU A 307 14.25 -1.89 -0.92
CA GLU A 307 14.84 -3.22 -0.84
C GLU A 307 16.05 -3.21 0.10
N PHE A 308 16.21 -4.29 0.87
CA PHE A 308 17.49 -4.64 1.47
C PHE A 308 17.81 -6.12 1.24
N ARG A 309 19.10 -6.42 1.11
CA ARG A 309 19.60 -7.78 0.88
C ARG A 309 20.05 -8.44 2.18
N VAL A 310 19.77 -9.74 2.26
CA VAL A 310 20.21 -10.63 3.33
C VAL A 310 20.98 -11.77 2.68
N ASP A 311 22.30 -11.73 2.84
CA ASP A 311 23.18 -12.81 2.44
C ASP A 311 23.16 -13.89 3.52
N LEU A 312 22.88 -15.12 3.12
CA LEU A 312 22.77 -16.26 4.04
C LEU A 312 24.06 -17.08 3.98
N PRO A 313 24.56 -17.59 5.13
CA PRO A 313 25.72 -18.47 5.15
C PRO A 313 25.52 -19.67 4.23
N ILE A 314 26.42 -19.85 3.25
CA ILE A 314 26.35 -20.91 2.23
C ILE A 314 26.34 -22.32 2.88
N LEU A 315 26.94 -22.47 4.06
CA LEU A 315 26.91 -23.70 4.87
C LEU A 315 25.51 -24.13 5.32
N LEU A 316 24.52 -23.23 5.35
CA LEU A 316 23.13 -23.59 5.62
C LEU A 316 22.46 -24.30 4.42
N VAL A 317 23.13 -24.33 3.26
CA VAL A 317 22.60 -24.91 2.02
C VAL A 317 23.50 -26.03 1.48
N THR A 318 24.72 -25.76 0.98
CA THR A 318 25.76 -26.78 0.62
C THR A 318 27.14 -26.13 0.37
N ASP A 319 28.25 -26.87 0.50
CA ASP A 319 29.63 -26.43 0.15
C ASP A 319 29.87 -26.17 -1.35
N LYS A 320 28.88 -26.50 -2.20
CA LYS A 320 28.97 -26.46 -3.68
C LYS A 320 28.17 -25.32 -4.29
N VAL A 321 27.75 -24.34 -3.50
CA VAL A 321 26.96 -23.17 -3.93
C VAL A 321 27.84 -21.92 -3.84
N LYS A 322 27.71 -20.99 -4.80
CA LYS A 322 28.53 -19.75 -4.83
C LYS A 322 27.84 -18.54 -4.19
N TYR A 323 26.51 -18.53 -4.12
CA TYR A 323 25.75 -17.44 -3.54
C TYR A 323 24.41 -17.96 -3.01
N ALA A 324 23.99 -17.46 -1.85
CA ALA A 324 22.66 -17.68 -1.32
C ALA A 324 22.23 -16.39 -0.62
N GLY A 325 21.20 -15.74 -1.13
CA GLY A 325 20.71 -14.51 -0.56
C GLY A 325 19.26 -14.25 -0.94
N ILE A 326 18.60 -13.47 -0.09
CA ILE A 326 17.23 -12.99 -0.31
C ILE A 326 17.22 -11.47 -0.36
N ALA A 327 16.29 -10.92 -1.13
CA ALA A 327 15.95 -9.51 -1.12
C ALA A 327 14.61 -9.36 -0.42
N LEU A 328 14.50 -8.40 0.49
CA LEU A 328 13.28 -8.15 1.25
C LEU A 328 12.91 -6.66 1.23
N PRO A 329 11.61 -6.33 1.23
CA PRO A 329 11.18 -4.95 1.37
C PRO A 329 11.28 -4.50 2.83
N LYS A 330 11.56 -3.21 3.03
CA LYS A 330 11.40 -2.52 4.32
C LYS A 330 10.69 -1.18 4.09
N LEU A 331 9.89 -0.76 5.06
CA LEU A 331 9.21 0.53 5.00
C LEU A 331 10.19 1.66 5.39
N LYS A 332 10.24 2.68 4.54
CA LYS A 332 10.89 3.95 4.75
C LYS A 332 9.82 5.01 4.99
N LEU A 333 9.68 5.45 6.23
CA LEU A 333 8.73 6.50 6.58
C LEU A 333 9.16 7.84 5.97
N ARG A 334 8.18 8.63 5.53
CA ARG A 334 8.40 10.00 5.05
C ARG A 334 7.96 11.04 6.08
N SER A 335 8.45 12.26 5.93
CA SER A 335 8.15 13.37 6.83
C SER A 335 6.76 13.97 6.56
N GLN A 336 6.12 14.48 7.61
CA GLN A 336 4.94 15.31 7.48
C GLN A 336 5.28 16.67 6.85
N ALA A 337 4.29 17.36 6.27
CA ALA A 337 4.50 18.71 5.76
C ALA A 337 4.56 19.73 6.91
N PHE A 338 3.63 19.65 7.86
CA PHE A 338 3.56 20.51 9.04
C PHE A 338 3.09 19.72 10.27
N PRO A 339 3.41 20.15 11.51
CA PRO A 339 2.88 19.49 12.72
C PRO A 339 1.37 19.70 12.93
N TYR A 340 0.83 20.82 12.45
CA TYR A 340 -0.59 21.17 12.50
C TYR A 340 -0.85 22.34 11.57
N LEU A 341 -2.13 22.60 11.28
CA LEU A 341 -2.62 23.87 10.76
C LEU A 341 -3.23 24.68 11.90
N VAL A 342 -3.16 26.01 11.78
CA VAL A 342 -3.80 26.96 12.68
C VAL A 342 -5.04 27.50 11.98
N VAL A 343 -6.19 27.40 12.63
CA VAL A 343 -7.45 27.97 12.16
C VAL A 343 -7.64 29.31 12.85
N ARG A 344 -7.95 30.35 12.07
CA ARG A 344 -8.21 31.70 12.58
C ARG A 344 -9.56 32.21 12.09
N ASN A 345 -10.22 32.99 12.94
CA ASN A 345 -11.41 33.76 12.62
C ASN A 345 -11.18 35.22 13.04
N VAL A 346 -11.41 36.18 12.14
CA VAL A 346 -11.10 37.61 12.30
C VAL A 346 -9.68 37.83 12.87
N GLY A 347 -8.70 37.11 12.33
CA GLY A 347 -7.29 37.20 12.73
C GLY A 347 -6.92 36.55 14.08
N LYS A 348 -7.89 36.10 14.88
CA LYS A 348 -7.65 35.40 16.15
C LYS A 348 -7.56 33.89 15.92
N GLU A 349 -6.59 33.24 16.55
CA GLU A 349 -6.47 31.79 16.56
C GLU A 349 -7.66 31.16 17.31
N THR A 350 -8.37 30.27 16.64
CA THR A 350 -9.56 29.59 17.17
C THR A 350 -9.34 28.11 17.41
N ALA A 351 -8.50 27.44 16.59
CA ALA A 351 -8.19 26.03 16.75
C ALA A 351 -6.86 25.65 16.09
N LYS A 352 -6.34 24.48 16.46
CA LYS A 352 -5.28 23.78 15.74
C LYS A 352 -5.76 22.40 15.32
N THR A 353 -5.36 21.93 14.14
CA THR A 353 -5.63 20.55 13.74
C THR A 353 -4.85 19.58 14.63
N ARG A 354 -5.45 18.41 14.92
CA ARG A 354 -4.89 17.36 15.77
C ARG A 354 -4.98 16.02 15.07
N ALA A 355 -4.02 15.12 15.32
CA ALA A 355 -3.97 13.80 14.69
C ALA A 355 -5.30 13.04 14.84
N LEU A 356 -5.82 12.58 13.70
CA LEU A 356 -7.03 11.77 13.56
C LEU A 356 -6.69 10.34 13.15
N ALA A 357 -5.75 10.17 12.21
CA ALA A 357 -5.31 8.86 11.76
C ALA A 357 -3.89 8.90 11.24
N SER A 358 -3.10 7.85 11.53
CA SER A 358 -1.76 7.68 10.99
C SER A 358 -1.77 6.60 9.91
N MET A 359 -1.58 7.00 8.66
CA MET A 359 -1.46 6.04 7.55
C MET A 359 -0.17 5.22 7.66
N ASP A 360 0.89 5.80 8.24
CA ASP A 360 2.08 5.02 8.60
C ASP A 360 1.70 3.82 9.48
N ARG A 361 0.90 4.02 10.54
CA ARG A 361 0.47 2.93 11.43
C ARG A 361 -0.46 1.94 10.74
N VAL A 362 -1.36 2.39 9.87
CA VAL A 362 -2.24 1.51 9.08
C VAL A 362 -1.39 0.59 8.19
N ILE A 363 -0.50 1.18 7.39
CA ILE A 363 0.37 0.45 6.45
C ILE A 363 1.36 -0.45 7.20
N GLN A 364 1.94 0.02 8.30
CA GLN A 364 2.83 -0.79 9.14
C GLN A 364 2.12 -1.99 9.75
N THR A 365 0.86 -1.83 10.18
CA THR A 365 0.06 -2.93 10.77
C THR A 365 -0.13 -4.04 9.75
N GLU A 366 -0.60 -3.69 8.54
CA GLU A 366 -0.75 -4.64 7.44
C GLU A 366 0.58 -5.26 7.02
N PHE A 367 1.60 -4.43 6.80
CA PHE A 367 2.92 -4.90 6.38
C PHE A 367 3.53 -5.87 7.40
N LYS A 368 3.41 -5.59 8.70
CA LYS A 368 3.89 -6.48 9.78
C LYS A 368 3.18 -7.83 9.76
N MET A 369 1.88 -7.86 9.45
CA MET A 369 1.10 -9.10 9.35
C MET A 369 1.50 -9.92 8.12
N ARG A 370 1.73 -9.28 6.97
CA ARG A 370 2.18 -9.94 5.73
C ARG A 370 3.67 -10.31 5.73
N TYR A 371 4.49 -9.65 6.53
CA TYR A 371 5.95 -9.80 6.49
C TYR A 371 6.46 -11.25 6.60
N PRO A 372 5.95 -12.11 7.50
CA PRO A 372 6.38 -13.51 7.57
C PRO A 372 6.14 -14.28 6.27
N LEU A 373 5.05 -13.98 5.56
CA LEU A 373 4.76 -14.59 4.26
C LEU A 373 5.75 -14.12 3.18
N ILE A 374 6.07 -12.83 3.16
CA ILE A 374 7.08 -12.26 2.25
C ILE A 374 8.44 -12.93 2.49
N VAL A 375 8.86 -13.05 3.75
CA VAL A 375 10.11 -13.74 4.12
C VAL A 375 10.09 -15.20 3.68
N THR A 376 8.99 -15.91 3.97
CA THR A 376 8.83 -17.33 3.61
C THR A 376 8.98 -17.53 2.11
N ARG A 377 8.28 -16.72 1.30
CA ARG A 377 8.39 -16.77 -0.17
C ARG A 377 9.80 -16.50 -0.65
N ALA A 378 10.46 -15.48 -0.13
CA ALA A 378 11.83 -15.13 -0.51
C ALA A 378 12.81 -16.27 -0.17
N VAL A 379 12.67 -16.90 1.00
CA VAL A 379 13.50 -18.06 1.39
C VAL A 379 13.27 -19.25 0.47
N ILE A 380 12.01 -19.58 0.15
CA ILE A 380 11.72 -20.69 -0.76
C ILE A 380 12.26 -20.40 -2.16
N SER A 381 12.05 -19.19 -2.68
CA SER A 381 12.60 -18.76 -3.98
C SER A 381 14.13 -18.88 -4.00
N MET A 382 14.80 -18.51 -2.90
CA MET A 382 16.25 -18.67 -2.75
C MET A 382 16.68 -20.13 -2.74
N LEU A 383 16.00 -21.02 -2.00
CA LEU A 383 16.31 -22.45 -2.00
C LEU A 383 16.19 -23.03 -3.41
N MET A 384 15.14 -22.66 -4.14
CA MET A 384 14.91 -23.08 -5.52
C MET A 384 16.01 -22.61 -6.48
N LYS A 385 16.37 -21.32 -6.43
CA LYS A 385 17.47 -20.77 -7.24
C LYS A 385 18.81 -21.43 -6.90
N THR A 386 19.02 -21.74 -5.62
CA THR A 386 20.24 -22.40 -5.14
C THR A 386 20.30 -23.87 -5.59
N TYR A 387 19.18 -24.58 -5.57
CA TYR A 387 19.08 -25.93 -6.15
C TYR A 387 19.39 -25.91 -7.65
N ALA A 388 18.83 -24.96 -8.40
CA ALA A 388 19.14 -24.78 -9.83
C ALA A 388 20.62 -24.49 -10.06
N GLN A 389 21.25 -23.66 -9.22
CA GLN A 389 22.69 -23.42 -9.26
C GLN A 389 23.50 -24.69 -9.01
N TYR A 390 23.14 -25.48 -8.01
CA TYR A 390 23.79 -26.76 -7.73
C TYR A 390 23.71 -27.72 -8.93
N MET A 391 22.53 -27.83 -9.55
CA MET A 391 22.34 -28.66 -10.73
C MET A 391 23.13 -28.15 -11.94
N ALA A 392 23.16 -26.83 -12.16
CA ALA A 392 23.98 -26.22 -13.21
C ALA A 392 25.47 -26.52 -12.99
N GLN A 393 25.97 -26.46 -11.75
CA GLN A 393 27.35 -26.81 -11.44
C GLN A 393 27.64 -28.31 -11.66
N LYS A 394 26.69 -29.19 -11.31
CA LYS A 394 26.80 -30.64 -11.51
C LYS A 394 26.88 -31.02 -12.99
N HIS A 395 26.13 -30.33 -13.86
CA HIS A 395 26.03 -30.67 -15.29
C HIS A 395 27.00 -29.88 -16.19
N LEU A 396 27.31 -28.63 -15.85
CA LEU A 396 28.10 -27.70 -16.67
C LEU A 396 29.42 -27.28 -15.97
N GLY A 397 29.76 -27.89 -14.84
CA GLY A 397 30.95 -27.57 -14.06
C GLY A 397 30.91 -26.19 -13.41
N ASN A 398 32.08 -25.71 -12.95
CA ASN A 398 32.19 -24.44 -12.20
C ASN A 398 31.65 -23.22 -12.97
N ILE A 399 31.77 -23.21 -14.31
CA ILE A 399 31.23 -22.12 -15.14
C ILE A 399 29.70 -22.08 -15.04
N GLY A 400 29.02 -23.24 -15.10
CA GLY A 400 27.58 -23.31 -14.89
C GLY A 400 27.16 -22.83 -13.51
N GLY A 401 27.91 -23.20 -12.47
CA GLY A 401 27.67 -22.72 -11.10
C GLY A 401 27.86 -21.21 -10.94
N LEU A 402 28.84 -20.62 -11.64
CA LEU A 402 29.09 -19.18 -11.62
C LEU A 402 28.00 -18.41 -12.39
N LEU A 403 27.65 -18.87 -13.60
CA LEU A 403 26.59 -18.29 -14.40
C LEU A 403 25.28 -18.26 -13.59
N ALA A 404 24.87 -19.41 -13.04
CA ALA A 404 23.67 -19.50 -12.22
C ALA A 404 23.69 -18.57 -10.99
N ALA A 405 24.87 -18.33 -10.39
CA ALA A 405 25.01 -17.34 -9.31
C ALA A 405 24.72 -15.91 -9.79
N VAL A 406 25.25 -15.52 -10.96
CA VAL A 406 24.99 -14.21 -11.58
C VAL A 406 23.51 -14.04 -11.89
N TYR A 407 22.86 -15.08 -12.43
CA TYR A 407 21.42 -15.07 -12.66
C TYR A 407 20.63 -14.93 -11.36
N GLN A 408 21.00 -15.65 -10.30
CA GLN A 408 20.36 -15.49 -9.01
C GLN A 408 20.51 -14.05 -8.48
N LEU A 409 21.70 -13.45 -8.59
CA LEU A 409 21.95 -12.06 -8.17
C LEU A 409 21.10 -11.04 -8.93
N ALA A 410 20.91 -11.25 -10.25
CA ALA A 410 20.14 -10.37 -11.11
C ALA A 410 18.62 -10.53 -10.95
N THR A 411 18.15 -11.75 -10.65
CA THR A 411 16.72 -12.07 -10.53
C THR A 411 16.21 -12.09 -9.09
N THR A 412 17.06 -11.75 -8.11
CA THR A 412 16.66 -11.60 -6.72
C THR A 412 16.39 -10.13 -6.45
N ALA A 413 15.10 -9.77 -6.51
CA ALA A 413 14.61 -8.45 -6.11
C ALA A 413 13.37 -8.61 -5.21
N ALA A 414 13.17 -7.65 -4.33
CA ALA A 414 11.95 -7.53 -3.54
C ALA A 414 10.90 -6.72 -4.31
N ASP A 415 9.62 -7.05 -4.10
CA ASP A 415 8.57 -6.13 -4.53
C ASP A 415 8.56 -4.88 -3.63
N ILE A 416 8.96 -3.75 -4.22
CA ILE A 416 8.98 -2.43 -3.58
C ILE A 416 7.81 -1.55 -4.03
N ARG A 417 6.86 -2.08 -4.79
CA ARG A 417 5.68 -1.34 -5.22
C ARG A 417 4.72 -1.14 -4.06
N MET A 418 4.17 0.06 -3.99
CA MET A 418 3.09 0.43 -3.09
C MET A 418 2.48 1.76 -3.53
N TRP A 419 1.24 2.02 -3.14
CA TRP A 419 0.59 3.29 -3.40
C TRP A 419 1.22 4.44 -2.59
N THR A 420 2.09 5.23 -3.24
CA THR A 420 2.88 6.29 -2.58
C THR A 420 2.18 7.65 -2.51
N ALA A 421 0.99 7.80 -3.11
CA ALA A 421 0.23 9.04 -3.09
C ALA A 421 -0.56 9.25 -1.79
N LEU A 422 -0.74 8.19 -1.00
CA LEU A 422 -1.40 8.26 0.31
C LEU A 422 -0.63 9.20 1.25
N PRO A 423 -1.33 9.88 2.18
CA PRO A 423 -0.71 10.81 3.12
C PRO A 423 0.03 10.07 4.24
N LYS A 424 0.79 10.82 5.04
CA LYS A 424 1.39 10.29 6.27
C LYS A 424 0.33 10.10 7.35
N GLU A 425 -0.53 11.10 7.46
CA GLU A 425 -1.57 11.18 8.47
C GLU A 425 -2.69 12.12 8.03
N PHE A 426 -3.81 11.98 8.73
CA PHE A 426 -4.93 12.89 8.70
C PHE A 426 -5.04 13.58 10.05
N GLN A 427 -5.36 14.86 10.04
CA GLN A 427 -5.67 15.63 11.23
C GLN A 427 -7.03 16.28 11.12
N VAL A 428 -7.63 16.65 12.26
CA VAL A 428 -8.91 17.32 12.32
C VAL A 428 -8.90 18.51 13.30
N ALA A 429 -9.60 19.58 12.94
CA ALA A 429 -10.07 20.62 13.86
C ALA A 429 -11.57 20.85 13.64
N LYS A 430 -12.25 21.39 14.64
CA LYS A 430 -13.65 21.84 14.52
C LYS A 430 -13.78 23.23 15.14
N ILE A 431 -14.51 24.10 14.45
CA ILE A 431 -14.87 25.44 14.93
C ILE A 431 -16.37 25.67 14.72
N VAL A 432 -16.93 26.65 15.43
CA VAL A 432 -18.25 27.20 15.05
C VAL A 432 -18.10 27.90 13.70
N THR A 433 -19.02 27.65 12.78
CA THR A 433 -19.05 28.28 11.45
C THR A 433 -19.16 29.80 11.61
N PRO A 434 -18.18 30.57 11.10
CA PRO A 434 -18.18 32.03 11.20
C PRO A 434 -19.39 32.69 10.53
N GLU A 435 -19.96 33.70 11.18
CA GLU A 435 -21.11 34.44 10.65
C GLU A 435 -20.77 35.27 9.40
N ASP A 436 -19.52 35.72 9.28
CA ASP A 436 -19.02 36.46 8.12
C ASP A 436 -18.81 35.56 6.89
N GLY A 437 -18.82 34.23 7.07
CA GLY A 437 -18.61 33.24 6.03
C GLY A 437 -17.15 33.09 5.60
N SER A 438 -16.18 33.45 6.46
CA SER A 438 -14.75 33.34 6.16
C SER A 438 -13.97 32.65 7.27
N VAL A 439 -13.07 31.74 6.87
CA VAL A 439 -12.10 31.09 7.77
C VAL A 439 -10.71 31.28 7.20
N THR A 440 -9.74 31.65 8.03
CA THR A 440 -8.33 31.67 7.62
C THR A 440 -7.65 30.39 8.10
N ILE A 441 -7.07 29.65 7.16
CA ILE A 441 -6.21 28.49 7.44
C ILE A 441 -4.77 28.95 7.32
N ALA A 442 -3.98 28.80 8.39
CA ALA A 442 -2.59 29.19 8.42
C ALA A 442 -1.65 28.01 8.68
N THR A 443 -0.52 27.99 8.00
CA THR A 443 0.56 27.04 8.26
C THR A 443 1.52 27.62 9.31
N PRO A 444 2.24 26.77 10.07
CA PRO A 444 3.22 27.21 11.06
C PRO A 444 4.37 28.07 10.53
N ASP A 445 4.64 28.04 9.23
CA ASP A 445 5.63 28.91 8.57
C ASP A 445 5.06 30.29 8.16
N GLY A 446 3.84 30.62 8.58
CA GLY A 446 3.24 31.95 8.45
C GLY A 446 2.40 32.18 7.20
N LYS A 447 2.30 31.21 6.28
CA LYS A 447 1.39 31.33 5.13
C LYS A 447 -0.06 31.21 5.61
N ALA A 448 -0.94 32.02 5.04
CA ALA A 448 -2.35 32.04 5.39
C ALA A 448 -3.22 32.01 4.13
N TYR A 449 -4.33 31.29 4.21
CA TYR A 449 -5.28 31.06 3.13
C TYR A 449 -6.67 31.42 3.63
N ASN A 450 -7.29 32.43 3.03
CA ASN A 450 -8.68 32.76 3.33
C ASN A 450 -9.61 31.83 2.53
N VAL A 451 -10.52 31.19 3.23
CA VAL A 451 -11.43 30.17 2.70
C VAL A 451 -12.85 30.65 2.95
N ALA A 452 -13.64 30.74 1.89
CA ALA A 452 -15.07 31.04 2.00
C ALA A 452 -15.82 29.79 2.48
N VAL A 453 -16.71 29.96 3.46
CA VAL A 453 -17.55 28.90 4.01
C VAL A 453 -19.03 29.30 3.97
N PRO A 454 -19.96 28.33 3.79
CA PRO A 454 -21.38 28.64 3.77
C PRO A 454 -21.85 29.16 5.14
N LYS A 455 -22.59 30.26 5.13
CA LYS A 455 -23.14 30.88 6.35
C LYS A 455 -24.26 30.02 6.90
N LYS A 456 -24.31 29.87 8.24
CA LYS A 456 -25.38 29.14 8.95
C LYS A 456 -25.59 27.71 8.43
N LYS A 457 -24.50 27.05 8.06
CA LYS A 457 -24.51 25.64 7.63
C LYS A 457 -23.27 24.92 8.15
N ASN A 458 -23.42 23.61 8.28
CA ASN A 458 -22.29 22.75 8.54
C ASN A 458 -21.42 22.67 7.27
N CYS A 459 -20.10 22.71 7.42
CA CYS A 459 -19.20 22.57 6.27
C CYS A 459 -17.87 21.89 6.63
N LEU A 460 -17.22 21.36 5.60
CA LEU A 460 -15.97 20.61 5.69
C LEU A 460 -14.95 21.31 4.80
N ILE A 461 -13.86 21.78 5.39
CA ILE A 461 -12.68 22.26 4.68
C ILE A 461 -11.67 21.11 4.63
N TYR A 462 -11.39 20.61 3.43
CA TYR A 462 -10.38 19.60 3.18
C TYR A 462 -9.10 20.26 2.66
N VAL A 463 -7.99 20.08 3.37
CA VAL A 463 -6.69 20.69 3.06
C VAL A 463 -5.66 19.60 2.78
N LYS A 464 -5.01 19.64 1.62
CA LYS A 464 -3.89 18.73 1.26
C LYS A 464 -2.59 19.51 1.16
N ILE A 465 -1.58 19.05 1.89
CA ILE A 465 -0.20 19.52 1.76
C ILE A 465 0.76 18.31 1.74
N PRO A 466 1.28 17.89 0.57
CA PRO A 466 2.17 16.73 0.49
C PRO A 466 3.58 17.03 1.04
N LYS A 467 4.06 18.27 0.93
CA LYS A 467 5.40 18.67 1.40
C LYS A 467 5.40 20.17 1.72
N LYS A 468 6.26 20.61 2.64
CA LYS A 468 6.46 22.05 2.88
C LYS A 468 6.85 22.77 1.58
N GLY A 469 6.28 23.94 1.35
CA GLY A 469 6.58 24.79 0.19
C GLY A 469 5.78 24.48 -1.08
N THR A 470 4.95 23.44 -1.09
CA THR A 470 4.13 23.09 -2.25
C THR A 470 2.85 23.90 -2.33
N ARG A 471 2.20 23.86 -3.50
CA ARG A 471 0.84 24.38 -3.64
C ARG A 471 -0.11 23.62 -2.71
N VAL A 472 -0.87 24.38 -1.91
CA VAL A 472 -1.91 23.83 -1.04
C VAL A 472 -3.18 23.62 -1.86
N VAL A 473 -3.83 22.46 -1.69
CA VAL A 473 -5.18 22.22 -2.22
C VAL A 473 -6.15 22.39 -1.06
N ILE A 474 -7.17 23.22 -1.29
CA ILE A 474 -8.26 23.46 -0.35
C ILE A 474 -9.57 23.21 -1.10
N ASP A 475 -10.42 22.36 -0.55
CA ASP A 475 -11.77 22.10 -1.03
C ASP A 475 -12.78 22.27 0.11
N VAL A 476 -13.87 22.98 -0.18
CA VAL A 476 -14.97 23.18 0.78
C VAL A 476 -16.17 22.33 0.36
N MET A 477 -16.74 21.55 1.27
CA MET A 477 -17.94 20.74 1.08
C MET A 477 -19.00 21.20 2.08
N GLU A 478 -20.24 21.35 1.62
CA GLU A 478 -21.39 21.56 2.51
C GLU A 478 -21.79 20.21 3.12
N LEU A 479 -22.03 20.16 4.43
CA LEU A 479 -22.56 18.98 5.12
C LEU A 479 -24.07 19.10 5.24
#